data_AF-A0A368Q9N9-F1
#
_entry.id   AF-A0A368Q9N9-F1
#
_cell.length_a   1.000
_cell.length_b   1.000
_cell.length_c   1.000
_cell.angle_alpha   90.00
_cell.angle_beta   90.00
_cell.angle_gamma   90.00
#
_symmetry.space_group_name_H-M   'P 1'
#
loop_
_entity.id
_entity.type
_entity.pdbx_description
1 polymer ?
#
loop_
_entity_poly.entity_id
_entity_poly.type
_entity_poly.pdbx_seq_one_letter_code
_entity_poly.pdbx_strand_id
1 'polypeptide(L)'
;MWRNAAKKSQKGSILVVSSNRWRWRNRCRWRKRSTLCRSQRLSSTMCLSNEKQLVSELKLRVTREQETSLMIRRSIILSCLIQEHARSVVHTADCSFSDVSGAALLCIAKEAGLTCELLRRGADPIDDYLINQGRVIRLCALSLMNCTSVYSSAAMLGMAKEAEMMCMWMLKNNKPVYFYDDPIPREIRDRHIVRSGTLNFMVSILEKSSAEHTIDKEEPASRSGPRGDGYGIAIDGAANTTRGSMEEEGFLEKLWGWERLVPLCSYVKWSDYGRYLEEYYKHNANEFVAAAAAAKNPQNTNTTDMGAAVAKFCLKMEEELLRCSLDDTSTIIESSLIKERALKICGTRDIPSIVAFVCIKEEADLMCELLKHGAKPSDDIIQLSSVIRMCALSLVYLREPQSIASAAAMVGMANEAKRMCDWMKRENKLITLSLSQPRELYRSCLIRMKALDVMTRMLHGCFFSSSKQNTVRTAATSGHPNALPEEGASSQASSKTRPIPSAGPSPIRLKLAQNGKSSYKM
;
A
#
# COMPACT_ATOMS: atom_id res chain seq x y z
N MET A 1 62.63 -8.90 49.61
CA MET A 1 62.20 -9.29 48.24
C MET A 1 60.67 -9.42 48.07
N TRP A 2 59.81 -8.74 48.86
CA TRP A 2 58.36 -9.04 48.94
C TRP A 2 57.41 -7.82 48.86
N ARG A 3 57.68 -6.82 47.98
CA ARG A 3 56.74 -5.69 47.73
C ARG A 3 56.17 -5.58 46.30
N ASN A 4 56.62 -6.40 45.35
CA ASN A 4 56.16 -6.34 43.95
C ASN A 4 55.10 -7.39 43.55
N ALA A 5 54.74 -8.33 44.43
CA ALA A 5 53.72 -9.35 44.13
C ALA A 5 52.28 -8.83 44.27
N ALA A 6 51.98 -8.03 45.30
CA ALA A 6 50.60 -7.63 45.64
C ALA A 6 49.92 -6.75 44.56
N LYS A 7 50.66 -5.82 43.93
CA LYS A 7 50.10 -4.91 42.91
C LYS A 7 49.78 -5.59 41.57
N LYS A 8 50.33 -6.77 41.26
CA LYS A 8 49.93 -7.57 40.08
C LYS A 8 48.62 -8.33 40.32
N SER A 9 48.40 -8.86 41.53
CA SER A 9 47.18 -9.62 41.87
C SER A 9 45.91 -8.77 41.78
N GLN A 10 45.87 -7.59 42.43
CA GLN A 10 44.70 -6.71 42.37
C GLN A 10 44.36 -6.21 40.94
N LYS A 11 45.35 -5.90 40.11
CA LYS A 11 45.11 -5.52 38.70
C LYS A 11 44.51 -6.68 37.89
N GLY A 12 44.98 -7.92 38.12
CA GLY A 12 44.39 -9.11 37.51
C GLY A 12 42.93 -9.31 37.90
N SER A 13 42.61 -9.25 39.20
CA SER A 13 41.23 -9.41 39.69
C SER A 13 40.27 -8.34 39.17
N ILE A 14 40.70 -7.07 39.10
CA ILE A 14 39.88 -5.98 38.55
C ILE A 14 39.65 -6.14 37.04
N LEU A 15 40.66 -6.59 36.28
CA LEU A 15 40.51 -6.90 34.85
C LEU A 15 39.60 -8.11 34.61
N VAL A 16 39.67 -9.14 35.44
CA VAL A 16 38.78 -10.31 35.34
C VAL A 16 37.34 -9.96 35.74
N VAL A 17 37.13 -9.19 36.82
CA VAL A 17 35.79 -8.74 37.23
C VAL A 17 35.16 -7.79 36.21
N SER A 18 35.94 -6.87 35.63
CA SER A 18 35.44 -5.99 34.55
C SER A 18 35.18 -6.75 33.25
N SER A 19 36.05 -7.68 32.84
CA SER A 19 35.82 -8.56 31.68
C SER A 19 34.60 -9.45 31.87
N ASN A 20 34.40 -10.03 33.06
CA ASN A 20 33.22 -10.84 33.37
C ASN A 20 31.95 -10.00 33.45
N ARG A 21 32.00 -8.79 34.03
CA ARG A 21 30.88 -7.83 34.03
C ARG A 21 30.54 -7.35 32.61
N TRP A 22 31.53 -7.18 31.75
CA TRP A 22 31.34 -6.83 30.33
C TRP A 22 30.76 -8.01 29.53
N ARG A 23 31.29 -9.23 29.70
CA ARG A 23 30.72 -10.46 29.12
C ARG A 23 29.28 -10.70 29.61
N TRP A 24 28.97 -10.48 30.87
CA TRP A 24 27.61 -10.59 31.40
C TRP A 24 26.69 -9.51 30.83
N ARG A 25 27.10 -8.23 30.83
CA ARG A 25 26.33 -7.14 30.21
C ARG A 25 26.07 -7.41 28.72
N ASN A 26 27.07 -7.89 27.99
CA ASN A 26 26.90 -8.30 26.60
C ASN A 26 26.00 -9.53 26.48
N ARG A 27 26.18 -10.59 27.27
CA ARG A 27 25.32 -11.79 27.22
C ARG A 27 23.86 -11.48 27.57
N CYS A 28 23.60 -10.56 28.50
CA CYS A 28 22.27 -10.03 28.80
C CYS A 28 21.73 -9.14 27.67
N ARG A 29 22.55 -8.27 27.06
CA ARG A 29 22.18 -7.46 25.89
C ARG A 29 21.83 -8.33 24.67
N TRP A 30 22.61 -9.38 24.43
CA TRP A 30 22.37 -10.40 23.41
C TRP A 30 21.11 -11.21 23.70
N ARG A 31 20.87 -11.66 24.94
CA ARG A 31 19.62 -12.33 25.33
C ARG A 31 18.40 -11.41 25.15
N LYS A 32 18.48 -10.15 25.60
CA LYS A 32 17.42 -9.15 25.39
C LYS A 32 17.14 -8.93 23.90
N ARG A 33 18.18 -8.71 23.08
CA ARG A 33 18.04 -8.61 21.61
C ARG A 33 17.41 -9.87 21.00
N SER A 34 17.86 -11.07 21.36
CA SER A 34 17.32 -12.32 20.81
C SER A 34 15.85 -12.57 21.20
N THR A 35 15.44 -12.20 22.42
CA THR A 35 14.05 -12.31 22.86
C THR A 35 13.17 -11.26 22.18
N LEU A 36 13.68 -10.03 22.04
CA LEU A 36 13.00 -8.93 21.37
C LEU A 36 12.75 -9.24 19.89
N CYS A 37 13.79 -9.65 19.15
CA CYS A 37 13.68 -10.06 17.75
C CYS A 37 12.70 -11.25 17.55
N ARG A 38 12.64 -12.19 18.50
CA ARG A 38 11.63 -13.26 18.48
C ARG A 38 10.21 -12.72 18.67
N SER A 39 10.01 -11.84 19.65
CA SER A 39 8.70 -11.21 19.91
C SER A 39 8.22 -10.39 18.71
N GLN A 40 9.11 -9.62 18.08
CA GLN A 40 8.77 -8.79 16.93
C GLN A 40 8.50 -9.61 15.67
N ARG A 41 9.27 -10.70 15.45
CA ARG A 41 8.99 -11.65 14.36
C ARG A 41 7.63 -12.31 14.53
N LEU A 42 7.26 -12.69 15.76
CA LEU A 42 5.92 -13.19 16.09
C LEU A 42 4.83 -12.16 15.78
N SER A 43 5.02 -10.90 16.19
CA SER A 43 4.09 -9.80 15.86
C SER A 43 3.90 -9.61 14.35
N SER A 44 4.98 -9.65 13.55
CA SER A 44 4.85 -9.57 12.09
C SER A 44 4.13 -10.79 11.49
N THR A 45 4.46 -12.02 11.93
CA THR A 45 3.76 -13.22 11.43
C THR A 45 2.27 -13.22 11.78
N MET A 46 1.90 -12.73 12.97
CA MET A 46 0.51 -12.60 13.39
C MET A 46 -0.21 -11.50 12.60
N CYS A 47 0.45 -10.35 12.37
CA CYS A 47 -0.05 -9.29 11.50
C CYS A 47 -0.35 -9.82 10.08
N LEU A 48 0.64 -10.44 9.42
CA LEU A 48 0.48 -11.03 8.09
C LEU A 48 -0.63 -12.09 8.02
N SER A 49 -0.83 -12.87 9.09
CA SER A 49 -1.91 -13.87 9.18
C SER A 49 -3.29 -13.21 9.30
N ASN A 50 -3.46 -12.30 10.26
CA ASN A 50 -4.74 -11.66 10.55
C ASN A 50 -5.19 -10.75 9.41
N GLU A 51 -4.25 -10.11 8.70
CA GLU A 51 -4.52 -9.30 7.51
C GLU A 51 -5.02 -10.15 6.31
N LYS A 52 -4.45 -11.35 6.12
CA LYS A 52 -4.97 -12.30 5.12
C LYS A 52 -6.36 -12.81 5.50
N GLN A 53 -6.58 -13.08 6.78
CA GLN A 53 -7.85 -13.52 7.30
C GLN A 53 -8.92 -12.44 7.12
N LEU A 54 -8.61 -11.18 7.42
CA LEU A 54 -9.52 -10.04 7.26
C LEU A 54 -9.96 -9.86 5.80
N VAL A 55 -9.03 -9.86 4.84
CA VAL A 55 -9.41 -9.75 3.41
C VAL A 55 -10.23 -10.96 2.95
N SER A 56 -10.02 -12.14 3.53
CA SER A 56 -10.85 -13.33 3.26
C SER A 56 -12.25 -13.19 3.85
N GLU A 57 -12.40 -12.75 5.10
CA GLU A 57 -13.70 -12.52 5.76
C GLU A 57 -14.49 -11.42 5.05
N LEU A 58 -13.86 -10.30 4.68
CA LEU A 58 -14.49 -9.23 3.89
C LEU A 58 -15.06 -9.80 2.59
N LYS A 59 -14.30 -10.60 1.84
CA LYS A 59 -14.77 -11.23 0.60
C LYS A 59 -15.90 -12.24 0.76
N LEU A 60 -16.01 -12.87 1.92
CA LEU A 60 -17.10 -13.80 2.23
C LEU A 60 -18.38 -13.09 2.68
N ARG A 61 -18.26 -11.85 3.19
CA ARG A 61 -19.35 -11.09 3.85
C ARG A 61 -19.92 -9.97 2.98
N VAL A 62 -19.12 -9.43 2.07
CA VAL A 62 -19.48 -8.32 1.16
C VAL A 62 -20.36 -8.84 0.02
N THR A 63 -21.48 -8.17 -0.25
CA THR A 63 -22.33 -8.46 -1.41
C THR A 63 -21.72 -7.92 -2.71
N ARG A 64 -22.16 -8.43 -3.87
CA ARG A 64 -21.67 -7.95 -5.19
C ARG A 64 -21.86 -6.45 -5.43
N GLU A 65 -22.87 -5.85 -4.82
CA GLU A 65 -23.12 -4.40 -4.90
C GLU A 65 -22.09 -3.66 -4.03
N GLN A 66 -21.91 -4.13 -2.79
CA GLN A 66 -20.93 -3.62 -1.83
C GLN A 66 -19.46 -3.81 -2.28
N GLU A 67 -19.13 -4.76 -3.18
CA GLU A 67 -17.77 -4.89 -3.76
C GLU A 67 -17.27 -3.59 -4.41
N THR A 68 -18.19 -2.73 -4.86
CA THR A 68 -17.84 -1.44 -5.46
C THR A 68 -17.60 -0.32 -4.45
N SER A 69 -17.99 -0.50 -3.18
CA SER A 69 -17.87 0.51 -2.13
C SER A 69 -16.42 0.93 -1.85
N LEU A 70 -16.21 2.25 -1.73
CA LEU A 70 -14.92 2.84 -1.38
C LEU A 70 -14.43 2.37 0.01
N MET A 71 -15.33 2.09 0.96
CA MET A 71 -14.94 1.61 2.31
C MET A 71 -14.31 0.21 2.26
N ILE A 72 -14.86 -0.69 1.44
CA ILE A 72 -14.32 -2.03 1.21
C ILE A 72 -12.96 -1.94 0.52
N ARG A 73 -12.85 -1.11 -0.53
CA ARG A 73 -11.59 -0.86 -1.25
C ARG A 73 -10.51 -0.33 -0.32
N ARG A 74 -10.79 0.70 0.50
CA ARG A 74 -9.85 1.22 1.49
C ARG A 74 -9.33 0.14 2.43
N SER A 75 -10.21 -0.74 2.92
CA SER A 75 -9.79 -1.82 3.82
C SER A 75 -8.83 -2.82 3.15
N ILE A 76 -9.12 -3.21 1.90
CA ILE A 76 -8.26 -4.11 1.11
C ILE A 76 -6.91 -3.44 0.78
N ILE A 77 -6.93 -2.17 0.33
CA ILE A 77 -5.72 -1.38 0.01
C ILE A 77 -4.84 -1.22 1.25
N LEU A 78 -5.43 -0.91 2.41
CA LEU A 78 -4.71 -0.85 3.69
C LEU A 78 -4.07 -2.20 4.03
N SER A 79 -4.78 -3.31 3.86
CA SER A 79 -4.21 -4.66 4.05
C SER A 79 -3.05 -4.96 3.09
N CYS A 80 -3.05 -4.44 1.85
CA CYS A 80 -1.90 -4.53 0.94
C CYS A 80 -0.68 -3.76 1.50
N LEU A 81 -0.86 -2.49 1.90
CA LEU A 81 0.21 -1.64 2.47
C LEU A 81 0.85 -2.28 3.71
N ILE A 82 0.00 -2.78 4.61
CA ILE A 82 0.43 -3.46 5.83
C ILE A 82 1.23 -4.72 5.49
N GLN A 83 0.80 -5.52 4.52
CA GLN A 83 1.54 -6.72 4.12
C GLN A 83 2.89 -6.41 3.45
N GLU A 84 2.97 -5.34 2.66
CA GLU A 84 4.24 -4.89 2.08
C GLU A 84 5.24 -4.52 3.19
N HIS A 85 4.85 -3.62 4.09
CA HIS A 85 5.70 -3.21 5.21
C HIS A 85 6.04 -4.35 6.18
N ALA A 86 5.07 -5.18 6.57
CA ALA A 86 5.31 -6.30 7.48
C ALA A 86 6.29 -7.34 6.89
N ARG A 87 6.30 -7.55 5.56
CA ARG A 87 7.32 -8.36 4.87
C ARG A 87 8.68 -7.66 4.85
N SER A 88 8.74 -6.38 4.48
CA SER A 88 9.99 -5.60 4.46
C SER A 88 10.69 -5.62 5.83
N VAL A 89 9.91 -5.47 6.90
CA VAL A 89 10.35 -5.60 8.29
C VAL A 89 10.87 -7.01 8.61
N VAL A 90 10.25 -8.09 8.12
CA VAL A 90 10.76 -9.46 8.31
C VAL A 90 12.05 -9.73 7.54
N HIS A 91 12.20 -9.19 6.33
CA HIS A 91 13.40 -9.40 5.50
C HIS A 91 14.62 -8.62 5.98
N THR A 92 14.43 -7.53 6.73
CA THR A 92 15.52 -6.71 7.32
C THR A 92 15.99 -7.21 8.69
N ALA A 93 15.64 -8.45 9.09
CA ALA A 93 15.83 -8.97 10.45
C ALA A 93 17.27 -9.27 10.91
N ASP A 94 18.29 -8.96 10.10
CA ASP A 94 19.68 -8.88 10.56
C ASP A 94 20.03 -7.48 11.15
N CYS A 95 19.15 -6.50 10.96
CA CYS A 95 19.28 -5.14 11.48
C CYS A 95 18.41 -4.89 12.72
N SER A 96 18.75 -3.85 13.49
CA SER A 96 18.13 -3.56 14.78
C SER A 96 16.67 -3.05 14.65
N PHE A 97 15.73 -3.96 14.84
CA PHE A 97 14.30 -3.64 15.03
C PHE A 97 14.07 -2.63 16.17
N SER A 98 13.10 -1.73 15.98
CA SER A 98 12.62 -0.82 17.03
C SER A 98 11.48 -1.44 17.84
N ASP A 99 11.32 -1.01 19.10
CA ASP A 99 10.16 -1.39 19.93
C ASP A 99 8.84 -0.85 19.34
N VAL A 100 8.90 0.30 18.66
CA VAL A 100 7.75 0.99 18.04
C VAL A 100 7.17 0.16 16.90
N SER A 101 8.01 -0.37 16.02
CA SER A 101 7.54 -1.18 14.89
C SER A 101 6.93 -2.51 15.36
N GLY A 102 7.42 -3.08 16.48
CA GLY A 102 6.80 -4.23 17.13
C GLY A 102 5.41 -3.92 17.72
N ALA A 103 5.28 -2.78 18.40
CA ALA A 103 4.00 -2.31 18.93
C ALA A 103 2.97 -2.01 17.84
N ALA A 104 3.40 -1.39 16.73
CA ALA A 104 2.57 -1.13 15.55
C ALA A 104 2.01 -2.42 14.94
N LEU A 105 2.88 -3.40 14.65
CA LEU A 105 2.46 -4.69 14.09
C LEU A 105 1.52 -5.46 15.02
N LEU A 106 1.72 -5.39 16.34
CA LEU A 106 0.83 -5.99 17.32
C LEU A 106 -0.55 -5.29 17.36
N CYS A 107 -0.57 -3.96 17.38
CA CYS A 107 -1.80 -3.16 17.28
C CYS A 107 -2.60 -3.53 16.03
N ILE A 108 -1.94 -3.48 14.87
CA ILE A 108 -2.55 -3.81 13.57
C ILE A 108 -3.15 -5.22 13.59
N ALA A 109 -2.40 -6.21 14.08
CA ALA A 109 -2.86 -7.59 14.15
C ALA A 109 -4.09 -7.76 15.05
N LYS A 110 -4.15 -7.07 16.19
CA LYS A 110 -5.28 -7.13 17.14
C LYS A 110 -6.52 -6.42 16.58
N GLU A 111 -6.37 -5.25 15.97
CA GLU A 111 -7.46 -4.56 15.28
C GLU A 111 -8.01 -5.38 14.11
N ALA A 112 -7.15 -5.98 13.27
CA ALA A 112 -7.60 -6.84 12.19
C ALA A 112 -8.36 -8.08 12.70
N GLY A 113 -7.91 -8.65 13.83
CA GLY A 113 -8.63 -9.71 14.54
C GLY A 113 -10.00 -9.28 15.07
N LEU A 114 -10.11 -8.07 15.64
CA LEU A 114 -11.37 -7.47 16.07
C LEU A 114 -12.33 -7.29 14.90
N THR A 115 -11.84 -6.74 13.78
CA THR A 115 -12.64 -6.60 12.55
C THR A 115 -13.13 -7.95 12.03
N CYS A 116 -12.28 -8.99 12.04
CA CYS A 116 -12.71 -10.35 11.65
C CYS A 116 -13.84 -10.88 12.55
N GLU A 117 -13.76 -10.64 13.86
CA GLU A 117 -14.74 -11.15 14.81
C GLU A 117 -16.09 -10.42 14.72
N LEU A 118 -16.08 -9.11 14.47
CA LEU A 118 -17.27 -8.32 14.16
C LEU A 118 -17.95 -8.82 12.87
N LEU A 119 -17.18 -8.96 11.79
CA LEU A 119 -17.66 -9.50 10.51
C LEU A 119 -18.28 -10.90 10.70
N ARG A 120 -17.64 -11.79 11.47
CA ARG A 120 -18.17 -13.13 11.76
C ARG A 120 -19.55 -13.11 12.41
N ARG A 121 -19.77 -12.13 13.27
CA ARG A 121 -21.00 -11.93 14.06
C ARG A 121 -22.09 -11.14 13.32
N GLY A 122 -21.84 -10.76 12.07
CA GLY A 122 -22.83 -10.11 11.20
C GLY A 122 -22.83 -8.58 11.26
N ALA A 123 -21.76 -7.96 11.77
CA ALA A 123 -21.58 -6.51 11.62
C ALA A 123 -21.46 -6.13 10.14
N ASP A 124 -22.06 -5.00 9.75
CA ASP A 124 -22.01 -4.52 8.37
C ASP A 124 -20.59 -4.04 8.00
N PRO A 125 -20.00 -4.49 6.87
CA PRO A 125 -18.62 -4.20 6.52
C PRO A 125 -18.35 -2.74 6.07
N ILE A 126 -19.38 -1.92 5.90
CA ILE A 126 -19.31 -0.51 5.45
C ILE A 126 -19.67 0.44 6.59
N ASP A 127 -20.81 0.22 7.25
CA ASP A 127 -21.42 1.18 8.17
C ASP A 127 -21.14 0.90 9.66
N ASP A 128 -20.54 -0.24 10.01
CA ASP A 128 -20.17 -0.51 11.40
C ASP A 128 -19.08 0.44 11.92
N TYR A 129 -19.35 1.06 13.07
CA TYR A 129 -18.47 2.04 13.69
C TYR A 129 -17.11 1.45 14.10
N LEU A 130 -17.07 0.24 14.67
CA LEU A 130 -15.81 -0.39 15.09
C LEU A 130 -14.99 -0.86 13.89
N ILE A 131 -15.62 -1.31 12.81
CA ILE A 131 -14.93 -1.65 11.56
C ILE A 131 -14.29 -0.39 10.95
N ASN A 132 -15.03 0.73 10.91
CA ASN A 132 -14.50 2.02 10.48
C ASN A 132 -13.37 2.52 11.40
N GLN A 133 -13.55 2.50 12.73
CA GLN A 133 -12.52 2.91 13.69
C GLN A 133 -11.27 2.03 13.60
N GLY A 134 -11.43 0.70 13.55
CA GLY A 134 -10.32 -0.26 13.45
C GLY A 134 -9.50 -0.10 12.16
N ARG A 135 -10.13 0.28 11.04
CA ARG A 135 -9.43 0.67 9.81
C ARG A 135 -8.55 1.90 10.04
N VAL A 136 -9.07 2.95 10.66
CA VAL A 136 -8.31 4.18 10.95
C VAL A 136 -7.17 3.91 11.94
N ILE A 137 -7.39 3.12 12.99
CA ILE A 137 -6.34 2.73 13.96
C ILE A 137 -5.23 1.93 13.26
N ARG A 138 -5.57 0.98 12.39
CA ARG A 138 -4.58 0.21 11.61
C ARG A 138 -3.72 1.10 10.71
N LEU A 139 -4.34 2.06 10.02
CA LEU A 139 -3.62 3.03 9.19
C LEU A 139 -2.75 3.98 10.03
N CYS A 140 -3.23 4.43 11.20
CA CYS A 140 -2.48 5.28 12.11
C CYS A 140 -1.27 4.55 12.70
N ALA A 141 -1.44 3.29 13.11
CA ALA A 141 -0.36 2.44 13.61
C ALA A 141 0.68 2.13 12.52
N LEU A 142 0.26 1.97 11.26
CA LEU A 142 1.19 1.84 10.13
C LEU A 142 2.02 3.11 9.94
N SER A 143 1.39 4.29 10.04
CA SER A 143 2.04 5.60 9.85
C SER A 143 2.98 5.96 11.01
N LEU A 144 2.70 5.48 12.22
CA LEU A 144 3.56 5.65 13.40
C LEU A 144 4.68 4.59 13.49
N MET A 145 4.75 3.61 12.58
CA MET A 145 5.64 2.45 12.68
C MET A 145 7.14 2.80 12.69
N ASN A 146 7.49 3.96 12.12
CA ASN A 146 8.85 4.48 12.01
C ASN A 146 9.14 5.68 12.93
N CYS A 147 8.17 6.15 13.72
CA CYS A 147 8.40 7.18 14.74
C CYS A 147 9.34 6.64 15.84
N THR A 148 10.16 7.51 16.42
CA THR A 148 11.09 7.14 17.52
C THR A 148 10.46 7.32 18.91
N SER A 149 9.22 7.81 18.97
CA SER A 149 8.51 8.17 20.21
C SER A 149 8.04 6.95 21.00
N VAL A 150 8.47 6.85 22.27
CA VAL A 150 7.99 5.84 23.22
C VAL A 150 6.48 6.00 23.49
N TYR A 151 5.94 7.22 23.38
CA TYR A 151 4.52 7.47 23.52
C TYR A 151 3.69 6.79 22.42
N SER A 152 4.21 6.73 21.18
CA SER A 152 3.58 5.99 20.07
C SER A 152 3.50 4.50 20.38
N SER A 153 4.59 3.89 20.88
CA SER A 153 4.59 2.49 21.32
C SER A 153 3.56 2.23 22.41
N ALA A 154 3.49 3.10 23.43
CA ALA A 154 2.56 2.95 24.54
C ALA A 154 1.10 3.03 24.09
N ALA A 155 0.77 4.00 23.22
CA ALA A 155 -0.57 4.16 22.65
C ALA A 155 -0.99 2.93 21.82
N MET A 156 -0.11 2.45 20.92
CA MET A 156 -0.37 1.26 20.10
C MET A 156 -0.51 -0.03 20.93
N LEU A 157 0.26 -0.17 22.03
CA LEU A 157 0.08 -1.27 22.98
C LEU A 157 -1.24 -1.17 23.77
N GLY A 158 -1.71 0.04 24.07
CA GLY A 158 -3.03 0.29 24.65
C GLY A 158 -4.14 -0.16 23.71
N MET A 159 -4.12 0.30 22.46
CA MET A 159 -5.06 -0.10 21.41
C MET A 159 -5.12 -1.62 21.23
N ALA A 160 -3.96 -2.28 21.12
CA ALA A 160 -3.86 -3.73 21.00
C ALA A 160 -4.59 -4.48 22.13
N LYS A 161 -4.46 -3.98 23.37
CA LYS A 161 -5.13 -4.54 24.56
C LYS A 161 -6.64 -4.29 24.52
N GLU A 162 -7.08 -3.10 24.16
CA GLU A 162 -8.52 -2.80 24.07
C GLU A 162 -9.23 -3.62 22.99
N ALA A 163 -8.59 -3.79 21.82
CA ALA A 163 -9.09 -4.68 20.77
C ALA A 163 -9.18 -6.14 21.25
N GLU A 164 -8.15 -6.64 21.94
CA GLU A 164 -8.16 -7.98 22.54
C GLU A 164 -9.27 -8.15 23.58
N MET A 165 -9.50 -7.16 24.45
CA MET A 165 -10.55 -7.23 25.46
C MET A 165 -11.96 -7.16 24.85
N MET A 166 -12.17 -6.38 23.78
CA MET A 166 -13.42 -6.40 23.02
C MET A 166 -13.66 -7.75 22.33
N CYS A 167 -12.65 -8.35 21.69
CA CYS A 167 -12.73 -9.71 21.13
C CYS A 167 -13.12 -10.74 22.19
N MET A 168 -12.42 -10.75 23.33
CA MET A 168 -12.67 -11.69 24.43
C MET A 168 -14.08 -11.51 25.01
N TRP A 169 -14.58 -10.28 25.09
CA TRP A 169 -15.96 -10.02 25.50
C TRP A 169 -16.98 -10.58 24.50
N MET A 170 -16.79 -10.35 23.19
CA MET A 170 -17.70 -10.89 22.16
C MET A 170 -17.71 -12.42 22.15
N LEU A 171 -16.54 -13.05 22.28
CA LEU A 171 -16.40 -14.51 22.40
C LEU A 171 -17.13 -15.05 23.64
N LYS A 172 -16.96 -14.41 24.81
CA LYS A 172 -17.58 -14.84 26.07
C LYS A 172 -19.11 -14.72 26.05
N ASN A 173 -19.65 -13.65 25.45
CA ASN A 173 -21.09 -13.35 25.46
C ASN A 173 -21.83 -13.88 24.22
N ASN A 174 -21.09 -14.43 23.25
CA ASN A 174 -21.56 -14.83 21.93
C ASN A 174 -22.42 -13.78 21.20
N LYS A 175 -22.08 -12.50 21.33
CA LYS A 175 -22.78 -11.37 20.69
C LYS A 175 -21.78 -10.37 20.11
N PRO A 176 -22.10 -9.69 19.00
CA PRO A 176 -21.33 -8.54 18.52
C PRO A 176 -21.41 -7.38 19.52
N VAL A 177 -20.50 -6.41 19.38
CA VAL A 177 -20.58 -5.12 20.07
C VAL A 177 -21.28 -4.13 19.13
N TYR A 178 -22.49 -3.71 19.49
CA TYR A 178 -23.18 -2.59 18.84
C TYR A 178 -23.26 -1.41 19.79
N PHE A 179 -22.85 -0.21 19.33
CA PHE A 179 -22.94 1.04 20.10
C PHE A 179 -24.28 1.76 19.93
N TYR A 180 -25.22 1.17 19.21
CA TYR A 180 -26.59 1.66 19.04
C TYR A 180 -27.61 0.88 19.87
N ASP A 181 -27.22 -0.27 20.46
CA ASP A 181 -28.06 -1.06 21.34
C ASP A 181 -27.89 -0.59 22.80
N ASP A 182 -28.96 -0.06 23.40
CA ASP A 182 -28.98 0.26 24.83
C ASP A 182 -29.60 -0.88 25.65
N PRO A 183 -29.01 -1.27 26.80
CA PRO A 183 -27.82 -0.70 27.42
C PRO A 183 -26.51 -1.32 26.94
N ILE A 184 -25.59 -0.49 26.45
CA ILE A 184 -24.20 -0.89 26.18
C ILE A 184 -23.54 -1.31 27.51
N PRO A 185 -22.85 -2.47 27.59
CA PRO A 185 -22.11 -2.85 28.79
C PRO A 185 -21.10 -1.76 29.18
N ARG A 186 -21.08 -1.35 30.46
CA ARG A 186 -20.15 -0.32 30.96
C ARG A 186 -18.69 -0.64 30.60
N GLU A 187 -18.30 -1.90 30.80
CA GLU A 187 -16.98 -2.44 30.42
C GLU A 187 -16.64 -2.36 28.93
N ILE A 188 -17.58 -2.06 28.03
CA ILE A 188 -17.36 -1.89 26.59
C ILE A 188 -17.41 -0.42 26.19
N ARG A 189 -18.34 0.35 26.78
CA ARG A 189 -18.45 1.79 26.59
C ARG A 189 -17.17 2.53 27.03
N ASP A 190 -16.63 2.19 28.19
CA ASP A 190 -15.44 2.87 28.71
C ASP A 190 -14.21 2.60 27.82
N ARG A 191 -14.14 1.42 27.20
CA ARG A 191 -13.08 1.05 26.23
C ARG A 191 -13.20 1.80 24.92
N HIS A 192 -14.42 2.03 24.43
CA HIS A 192 -14.66 2.84 23.24
C HIS A 192 -14.16 4.28 23.43
N ILE A 193 -14.39 4.86 24.61
CA ILE A 193 -13.88 6.19 24.98
C ILE A 193 -12.34 6.18 25.00
N VAL A 194 -11.73 5.18 25.67
CA VAL A 194 -10.27 5.02 25.72
C VAL A 194 -9.66 4.85 24.32
N ARG A 195 -10.25 4.03 23.45
CA ARG A 195 -9.80 3.85 22.06
C ARG A 195 -9.88 5.16 21.27
N SER A 196 -11.01 5.86 21.35
CA SER A 196 -11.22 7.13 20.63
C SER A 196 -10.21 8.20 21.09
N GLY A 197 -10.03 8.37 22.40
CA GLY A 197 -9.02 9.28 22.95
C GLY A 197 -7.58 8.89 22.60
N THR A 198 -7.28 7.59 22.59
CA THR A 198 -5.95 7.08 22.19
C THR A 198 -5.67 7.30 20.71
N LEU A 199 -6.70 7.20 19.84
CA LEU A 199 -6.57 7.49 18.41
C LEU A 199 -6.25 8.97 18.20
N ASN A 200 -7.00 9.87 18.82
CA ASN A 200 -6.76 11.31 18.72
C ASN A 200 -5.36 11.68 19.25
N PHE A 201 -4.89 11.01 20.30
CA PHE A 201 -3.52 11.17 20.78
C PHE A 201 -2.48 10.69 19.75
N MET A 202 -2.68 9.53 19.13
CA MET A 202 -1.82 9.01 18.05
C MET A 202 -1.77 9.95 16.84
N VAL A 203 -2.90 10.54 16.46
CA VAL A 203 -2.99 11.57 15.40
C VAL A 203 -2.19 12.82 15.78
N SER A 204 -2.31 13.30 17.03
CA SER A 204 -1.54 14.47 17.50
C SER A 204 -0.02 14.29 17.49
N ILE A 205 0.47 13.04 17.49
CA ILE A 205 1.90 12.75 17.30
C ILE A 205 2.29 12.94 15.83
N LEU A 206 1.44 12.50 14.89
CA LEU A 206 1.65 12.68 13.45
C LEU A 206 1.66 14.16 13.07
N GLU A 207 0.70 14.95 13.56
CA GLU A 207 0.63 16.40 13.35
C GLU A 207 1.92 17.11 13.80
N LYS A 208 2.38 16.85 15.02
CA LYS A 208 3.62 17.43 15.57
C LYS A 208 4.84 17.03 14.74
N SER A 209 4.96 15.75 14.37
CA SER A 209 6.05 15.29 13.51
C SER A 209 6.04 15.93 12.12
N SER A 210 4.88 16.35 11.60
CA SER A 210 4.78 17.08 10.34
C SER A 210 5.13 18.57 10.47
N ALA A 211 5.09 19.16 11.66
CA ALA A 211 5.43 20.56 11.89
C ALA A 211 6.96 20.79 11.98
N GLU A 212 7.71 19.80 12.47
CA GLU A 212 9.17 19.86 12.62
C GLU A 212 9.94 19.77 11.26
N HIS A 213 9.24 19.47 10.17
CA HIS A 213 9.81 19.28 8.82
C HIS A 213 9.65 20.47 7.86
N THR A 214 9.41 21.70 8.37
CA THR A 214 9.36 22.89 7.51
C THR A 214 10.67 23.08 6.75
N ILE A 215 10.63 22.82 5.44
CA ILE A 215 11.75 23.04 4.51
C ILE A 215 12.14 24.51 4.55
N ASP A 216 13.43 24.79 4.77
CA ASP A 216 13.97 26.15 4.81
C ASP A 216 13.55 26.96 3.58
N LYS A 217 13.07 28.18 3.82
CA LYS A 217 12.71 29.13 2.77
C LYS A 217 13.99 29.69 2.15
N GLU A 218 14.52 29.03 1.12
CA GLU A 218 15.48 29.69 0.23
C GLU A 218 14.78 30.81 -0.56
N GLU A 219 15.12 32.03 -0.18
CA GLU A 219 14.74 33.28 -0.82
C GLU A 219 15.48 33.41 -2.18
N PRO A 220 14.79 33.65 -3.31
CA PRO A 220 15.44 33.74 -4.59
C PRO A 220 16.17 35.08 -4.74
N ALA A 221 17.49 35.06 -4.61
CA ALA A 221 18.35 36.21 -4.85
C ALA A 221 18.11 36.76 -6.28
N SER A 222 17.64 38.01 -6.34
CA SER A 222 17.43 38.72 -7.60
C SER A 222 18.77 38.99 -8.29
N ARG A 223 18.91 38.56 -9.55
CA ARG A 223 19.97 39.07 -10.43
C ARG A 223 19.47 39.26 -11.85
N SER A 224 19.77 40.42 -12.40
CA SER A 224 19.13 41.00 -13.57
C SER A 224 19.97 40.92 -14.84
N GLY A 225 19.36 40.40 -15.92
CA GLY A 225 19.68 40.71 -17.32
C GLY A 225 20.86 39.95 -17.96
N PRO A 226 21.08 40.12 -19.28
CA PRO A 226 20.28 40.90 -20.25
C PRO A 226 19.57 40.02 -21.30
N ARG A 227 18.88 40.68 -22.25
CA ARG A 227 18.28 40.06 -23.45
C ARG A 227 19.33 39.29 -24.27
N GLY A 228 18.89 38.20 -24.90
CA GLY A 228 19.57 37.52 -26.01
C GLY A 228 18.56 37.17 -27.10
N ASP A 229 18.97 37.35 -28.35
CA ASP A 229 18.08 37.49 -29.50
C ASP A 229 17.75 36.14 -30.15
N GLY A 230 16.62 36.07 -30.85
CA GLY A 230 16.11 34.82 -31.42
C GLY A 230 16.77 34.43 -32.74
N TYR A 231 17.01 33.14 -32.91
CA TYR A 231 17.08 32.50 -34.22
C TYR A 231 16.19 31.26 -34.22
N GLY A 232 15.20 31.25 -35.12
CA GLY A 232 14.43 30.05 -35.41
C GLY A 232 15.23 29.15 -36.33
N ILE A 233 15.30 27.85 -36.01
CA ILE A 233 15.74 26.82 -36.94
C ILE A 233 14.61 25.79 -37.01
N ALA A 234 14.02 25.65 -38.19
CA ALA A 234 13.05 24.60 -38.45
C ALA A 234 13.76 23.25 -38.49
N ILE A 235 13.13 22.22 -37.92
CA ILE A 235 13.48 20.83 -38.19
C ILE A 235 12.22 20.17 -38.74
N ASP A 236 12.15 20.12 -40.07
CA ASP A 236 11.25 19.22 -40.78
C ASP A 236 11.90 17.82 -40.79
N GLY A 237 11.09 16.78 -40.57
CA GLY A 237 11.61 15.51 -40.06
C GLY A 237 10.67 14.33 -40.28
N ALA A 238 10.20 14.16 -41.51
CA ALA A 238 9.36 13.02 -41.88
C ALA A 238 10.12 11.69 -41.73
N ALA A 239 9.48 10.71 -41.08
CA ALA A 239 9.92 9.31 -41.07
C ALA A 239 8.74 8.39 -41.35
N ASN A 240 8.60 7.98 -42.61
CA ASN A 240 7.74 6.87 -42.98
C ASN A 240 8.32 5.56 -42.43
N THR A 241 7.49 4.69 -41.85
CA THR A 241 7.80 3.27 -41.71
C THR A 241 6.75 2.41 -42.39
N THR A 242 7.22 1.53 -43.27
CA THR A 242 6.38 0.75 -44.17
C THR A 242 5.80 -0.48 -43.49
N ARG A 243 4.46 -0.51 -43.41
CA ARG A 243 3.55 -1.67 -43.43
C ARG A 243 4.23 -3.06 -43.44
N GLY A 244 4.16 -3.77 -42.31
CA GLY A 244 4.32 -5.22 -42.20
C GLY A 244 3.14 -5.82 -41.42
N SER A 245 2.43 -6.78 -42.02
CA SER A 245 1.34 -7.59 -41.44
C SER A 245 0.28 -6.87 -40.58
N MET A 246 -0.79 -6.40 -41.25
CA MET A 246 -2.16 -6.51 -40.69
C MET A 246 -2.43 -8.00 -40.36
N GLU A 247 -3.27 -8.43 -39.40
CA GLU A 247 -4.49 -7.83 -38.82
C GLU A 247 -4.65 -8.21 -37.33
N GLU A 248 -4.65 -7.23 -36.40
CA GLU A 248 -5.37 -7.24 -35.09
C GLU A 248 -4.96 -6.04 -34.19
N GLU A 249 -3.85 -5.36 -34.49
CA GLU A 249 -3.47 -4.14 -33.77
C GLU A 249 -4.44 -2.97 -34.06
N GLY A 250 -4.91 -2.33 -32.99
CA GLY A 250 -5.50 -1.00 -33.04
C GLY A 250 -7.03 -0.86 -32.94
N PHE A 251 -7.81 -1.85 -32.47
CA PHE A 251 -9.25 -1.63 -32.23
C PHE A 251 -9.49 -0.50 -31.21
N LEU A 252 -8.83 -0.56 -30.04
CA LEU A 252 -8.99 0.47 -28.99
C LEU A 252 -8.31 1.79 -29.36
N GLU A 253 -7.17 1.74 -30.07
CA GLU A 253 -6.48 2.91 -30.61
C GLU A 253 -7.37 3.70 -31.58
N LYS A 254 -7.93 3.04 -32.61
CA LYS A 254 -8.80 3.67 -33.61
C LYS A 254 -10.12 4.18 -33.03
N LEU A 255 -10.57 3.63 -31.91
CA LEU A 255 -11.85 3.98 -31.28
C LEU A 255 -11.73 5.17 -30.31
N TRP A 256 -10.55 5.41 -29.71
CA TRP A 256 -10.42 6.32 -28.56
C TRP A 256 -9.13 7.16 -28.51
N GLY A 257 -8.10 6.82 -29.30
CA GLY A 257 -6.81 7.49 -29.29
C GLY A 257 -6.03 7.33 -27.97
N TRP A 258 -5.01 8.19 -27.80
CA TRP A 258 -4.10 8.16 -26.64
C TRP A 258 -4.34 9.30 -25.62
N GLU A 259 -5.20 10.28 -25.93
CA GLU A 259 -5.47 11.46 -25.07
C GLU A 259 -6.11 11.08 -23.72
N ARG A 260 -6.97 10.05 -23.71
CA ARG A 260 -7.72 9.61 -22.52
C ARG A 260 -7.64 8.11 -22.37
N LEU A 261 -7.56 7.66 -21.12
CA LEU A 261 -7.63 6.25 -20.78
C LEU A 261 -9.03 5.69 -21.09
N VAL A 262 -9.11 4.63 -21.90
CA VAL A 262 -10.34 3.88 -22.14
C VAL A 262 -10.77 3.20 -20.84
N PRO A 263 -12.00 3.40 -20.33
CA PRO A 263 -12.51 2.63 -19.19
C PRO A 263 -12.64 1.14 -19.51
N LEU A 264 -12.25 0.26 -18.59
CA LEU A 264 -12.47 -1.19 -18.74
C LEU A 264 -13.97 -1.51 -18.82
N CYS A 265 -14.43 -1.94 -19.99
CA CYS A 265 -15.79 -2.43 -20.23
C CYS A 265 -15.93 -3.92 -19.87
N SER A 266 -17.13 -4.33 -19.44
CA SER A 266 -17.42 -5.68 -18.93
C SER A 266 -17.20 -6.83 -19.91
N TYR A 267 -17.26 -6.55 -21.21
CA TYR A 267 -17.07 -7.52 -22.31
C TYR A 267 -15.62 -7.61 -22.82
N VAL A 268 -14.71 -6.73 -22.37
CA VAL A 268 -13.30 -6.74 -22.78
C VAL A 268 -12.52 -7.71 -21.90
N LYS A 269 -11.73 -8.61 -22.50
CA LYS A 269 -10.89 -9.55 -21.73
C LYS A 269 -9.76 -8.79 -21.05
N TRP A 270 -9.38 -9.25 -19.86
CA TRP A 270 -8.28 -8.66 -19.09
C TRP A 270 -6.94 -8.71 -19.83
N SER A 271 -6.69 -9.73 -20.64
CA SER A 271 -5.49 -9.83 -21.51
C SER A 271 -5.39 -8.66 -22.48
N ASP A 272 -6.51 -8.32 -23.11
CA ASP A 272 -6.57 -7.39 -24.23
C ASP A 272 -6.51 -5.96 -23.69
N TYR A 273 -7.19 -5.72 -22.56
CA TYR A 273 -7.07 -4.48 -21.80
C TYR A 273 -5.67 -4.30 -21.18
N GLY A 274 -5.03 -5.36 -20.71
CA GLY A 274 -3.65 -5.34 -20.21
C GLY A 274 -2.66 -4.86 -21.27
N ARG A 275 -2.76 -5.40 -22.49
CA ARG A 275 -1.97 -4.94 -23.65
C ARG A 275 -2.25 -3.48 -24.00
N TYR A 276 -3.52 -3.07 -23.98
CA TYR A 276 -3.87 -1.65 -24.18
C TYR A 276 -3.23 -0.73 -23.13
N LEU A 277 -3.20 -1.13 -21.86
CA LEU A 277 -2.51 -0.37 -20.80
C LEU A 277 -1.00 -0.27 -21.05
N GLU A 278 -0.36 -1.33 -21.54
CA GLU A 278 1.06 -1.32 -21.89
C GLU A 278 1.36 -0.32 -23.03
N GLU A 279 0.55 -0.29 -24.10
CA GLU A 279 0.71 0.72 -25.16
C GLU A 279 0.37 2.14 -24.67
N TYR A 280 -0.72 2.31 -23.93
CA TYR A 280 -1.11 3.61 -23.33
C TYR A 280 0.02 4.19 -22.46
N TYR A 281 0.70 3.34 -21.69
CA TYR A 281 1.87 3.71 -20.90
C TYR A 281 3.04 4.16 -21.79
N LYS A 282 3.39 3.41 -22.83
CA LYS A 282 4.50 3.77 -23.74
C LYS A 282 4.28 5.14 -24.39
N HIS A 283 3.04 5.44 -24.79
CA HIS A 283 2.69 6.73 -25.39
C HIS A 283 2.71 7.89 -24.41
N ASN A 284 2.29 7.71 -23.15
CA ASN A 284 2.03 8.84 -22.25
C ASN A 284 3.05 9.02 -21.11
N ALA A 285 3.65 7.96 -20.58
CA ALA A 285 4.29 8.00 -19.25
C ALA A 285 5.52 8.93 -19.16
N ASN A 286 6.37 8.96 -20.20
CA ASN A 286 7.58 9.78 -20.19
C ASN A 286 7.27 11.28 -20.30
N GLU A 287 6.38 11.67 -21.22
CA GLU A 287 5.93 13.06 -21.35
C GLU A 287 5.21 13.54 -20.08
N PHE A 288 4.34 12.69 -19.53
CA PHE A 288 3.61 12.96 -18.29
C PHE A 288 4.55 13.22 -17.09
N VAL A 289 5.57 12.38 -16.89
CA VAL A 289 6.58 12.60 -15.83
C VAL A 289 7.43 13.82 -16.11
N ALA A 290 7.84 14.05 -17.36
CA ALA A 290 8.61 15.23 -17.74
C ALA A 290 7.83 16.52 -17.48
N ALA A 291 6.55 16.58 -17.86
CA ALA A 291 5.66 17.72 -17.62
C ALA A 291 5.45 17.99 -16.12
N ALA A 292 5.34 16.94 -15.29
CA ALA A 292 5.22 17.07 -13.84
C ALA A 292 6.53 17.58 -13.18
N ALA A 293 7.70 17.16 -13.69
CA ALA A 293 8.99 17.61 -13.18
C ALA A 293 9.38 19.01 -13.69
N ALA A 294 9.04 19.36 -14.93
CA ALA A 294 9.46 20.58 -15.62
C ALA A 294 8.79 21.87 -15.13
N ALA A 295 7.94 21.82 -14.11
CA ALA A 295 7.18 22.96 -13.56
C ALA A 295 8.02 24.15 -13.05
N LYS A 296 9.36 24.08 -13.11
CA LYS A 296 10.26 25.23 -12.91
C LYS A 296 11.52 25.34 -13.79
N ASN A 297 11.97 24.31 -14.52
CA ASN A 297 13.17 24.45 -15.36
C ASN A 297 13.22 23.40 -16.51
N PRO A 298 13.25 23.80 -17.80
CA PRO A 298 13.04 22.89 -18.93
C PRO A 298 14.32 22.29 -19.57
N GLN A 299 15.51 22.43 -18.97
CA GLN A 299 16.75 21.90 -19.58
C GLN A 299 17.37 20.72 -18.82
N ASN A 300 17.42 19.59 -19.52
CA ASN A 300 18.31 18.43 -19.33
C ASN A 300 18.34 17.80 -17.92
N THR A 301 17.16 17.51 -17.35
CA THR A 301 17.03 16.71 -16.12
C THR A 301 17.15 15.22 -16.42
N ASN A 302 17.94 14.50 -15.62
CA ASN A 302 17.97 13.03 -15.70
C ASN A 302 16.80 12.43 -14.89
N THR A 303 16.48 11.14 -15.08
CA THR A 303 15.34 10.49 -14.39
C THR A 303 15.41 10.52 -12.86
N THR A 304 16.61 10.53 -12.27
CA THR A 304 16.79 10.67 -10.81
C THR A 304 16.42 12.09 -10.35
N ASP A 305 16.78 13.11 -11.13
CA ASP A 305 16.40 14.50 -10.86
C ASP A 305 14.88 14.68 -10.97
N MET A 306 14.25 14.07 -11.98
CA MET A 306 12.79 14.06 -12.14
C MET A 306 12.10 13.42 -10.93
N GLY A 307 12.58 12.27 -10.47
CA GLY A 307 12.02 11.58 -9.30
C GLY A 307 12.10 12.42 -8.02
N ALA A 308 13.24 13.09 -7.79
CA ALA A 308 13.40 14.01 -6.65
C ALA A 308 12.50 15.25 -6.77
N ALA A 309 12.37 15.82 -7.98
CA ALA A 309 11.48 16.97 -8.24
C ALA A 309 10.01 16.60 -7.99
N VAL A 310 9.53 15.49 -8.55
CA VAL A 310 8.16 14.97 -8.35
C VAL A 310 7.89 14.68 -6.89
N ALA A 311 8.82 14.04 -6.17
CA ALA A 311 8.69 13.81 -4.73
C ALA A 311 8.54 15.13 -3.95
N LYS A 312 9.36 16.16 -4.26
CA LYS A 312 9.27 17.50 -3.65
C LYS A 312 7.94 18.20 -3.94
N PHE A 313 7.41 18.08 -5.17
CA PHE A 313 6.10 18.64 -5.52
C PHE A 313 4.95 17.90 -4.84
N CYS A 314 5.02 16.57 -4.74
CA CYS A 314 4.05 15.76 -4.00
C CYS A 314 4.03 16.15 -2.51
N LEU A 315 5.20 16.19 -1.85
CA LEU A 315 5.33 16.64 -0.45
C LEU A 315 4.68 18.01 -0.21
N LYS A 316 4.95 18.98 -1.09
CA LYS A 316 4.33 20.31 -0.99
C LYS A 316 2.81 20.26 -1.15
N MET A 317 2.29 19.48 -2.11
CA MET A 317 0.84 19.40 -2.31
C MET A 317 0.13 18.69 -1.15
N GLU A 318 0.75 17.68 -0.54
CA GLU A 318 0.25 17.08 0.71
C GLU A 318 0.19 18.11 1.86
N GLU A 319 1.14 19.04 1.94
CA GLU A 319 1.09 20.13 2.93
C GLU A 319 -0.03 21.14 2.67
N GLU A 320 -0.28 21.52 1.42
CA GLU A 320 -1.42 22.38 1.09
C GLU A 320 -2.76 21.66 1.36
N LEU A 321 -2.86 20.35 1.12
CA LEU A 321 -4.05 19.56 1.43
C LEU A 321 -4.33 19.52 2.93
N LEU A 322 -3.30 19.31 3.76
CA LEU A 322 -3.44 19.35 5.21
C LEU A 322 -3.95 20.71 5.70
N ARG A 323 -3.50 21.83 5.10
CA ARG A 323 -4.04 23.17 5.41
C ARG A 323 -5.50 23.36 4.99
N CYS A 324 -5.94 22.70 3.92
CA CYS A 324 -7.33 22.72 3.47
C CYS A 324 -8.24 21.78 4.29
N SER A 325 -7.67 20.82 5.03
CA SER A 325 -8.39 19.68 5.61
C SER A 325 -7.98 19.40 7.07
N LEU A 326 -7.69 20.45 7.84
CA LEU A 326 -7.09 20.37 9.18
C LEU A 326 -7.86 19.48 10.18
N ASP A 327 -9.16 19.29 10.01
CA ASP A 327 -9.99 18.50 10.93
C ASP A 327 -10.22 17.03 10.48
N ASP A 328 -9.83 16.65 9.25
CA ASP A 328 -10.00 15.25 8.80
C ASP A 328 -8.84 14.36 9.22
N THR A 329 -9.09 13.59 10.28
CA THR A 329 -8.20 12.55 10.79
C THR A 329 -7.71 11.59 9.70
N SER A 330 -8.54 11.23 8.71
CA SER A 330 -8.13 10.28 7.67
C SER A 330 -7.04 10.89 6.77
N THR A 331 -7.28 12.11 6.28
CA THR A 331 -6.32 12.87 5.46
C THR A 331 -5.01 13.12 6.20
N ILE A 332 -5.04 13.47 7.49
CA ILE A 332 -3.82 13.64 8.31
C ILE A 332 -2.96 12.37 8.27
N ILE A 333 -3.55 11.21 8.56
CA ILE A 333 -2.81 9.95 8.62
C ILE A 333 -2.32 9.53 7.22
N GLU A 334 -3.18 9.61 6.20
CA GLU A 334 -2.83 9.27 4.82
C GLU A 334 -1.65 10.12 4.32
N SER A 335 -1.70 11.44 4.49
CA SER A 335 -0.64 12.37 4.10
C SER A 335 0.65 12.13 4.88
N SER A 336 0.61 11.80 6.17
CA SER A 336 1.82 11.41 6.93
C SER A 336 2.51 10.18 6.32
N LEU A 337 1.77 9.14 5.95
CA LEU A 337 2.34 7.93 5.32
C LEU A 337 2.89 8.22 3.91
N ILE A 338 2.21 9.06 3.14
CA ILE A 338 2.66 9.50 1.81
C ILE A 338 3.99 10.26 1.93
N LYS A 339 4.08 11.22 2.86
CA LYS A 339 5.31 12.00 3.10
C LYS A 339 6.50 11.10 3.45
N GLU A 340 6.30 10.13 4.35
CA GLU A 340 7.34 9.18 4.75
C GLU A 340 7.87 8.35 3.57
N ARG A 341 6.99 7.93 2.64
CA ARG A 341 7.37 7.16 1.45
C ARG A 341 7.95 8.03 0.34
N ALA A 342 7.51 9.27 0.17
CA ALA A 342 8.06 10.22 -0.80
C ALA A 342 9.57 10.47 -0.54
N LEU A 343 9.96 10.64 0.73
CA LEU A 343 11.35 10.82 1.14
C LEU A 343 12.25 9.62 0.79
N LYS A 344 11.70 8.40 0.78
CA LYS A 344 12.42 7.18 0.38
C LYS A 344 12.64 7.04 -1.13
N ILE A 345 12.04 7.93 -1.93
CA ILE A 345 12.05 7.87 -3.40
C ILE A 345 12.97 8.89 -4.07
N CYS A 346 13.46 9.88 -3.32
CA CYS A 346 14.60 10.69 -3.72
C CYS A 346 15.84 9.80 -3.98
N GLY A 347 16.05 9.44 -5.25
CA GLY A 347 17.11 8.50 -5.68
C GLY A 347 16.64 7.38 -6.60
N THR A 348 15.34 7.10 -6.73
CA THR A 348 14.84 6.08 -7.68
C THR A 348 14.96 6.55 -9.13
N ARG A 349 15.06 5.59 -10.06
CA ARG A 349 14.95 5.79 -11.51
C ARG A 349 13.73 5.09 -12.11
N ASP A 350 12.91 4.46 -11.27
CA ASP A 350 11.76 3.68 -11.69
C ASP A 350 10.59 4.59 -12.09
N ILE A 351 10.31 4.69 -13.39
CA ILE A 351 9.22 5.54 -13.92
C ILE A 351 7.85 5.15 -13.32
N PRO A 352 7.45 3.88 -13.18
CA PRO A 352 6.22 3.49 -12.47
C PRO A 352 6.10 4.06 -11.05
N SER A 353 7.18 4.00 -10.26
CA SER A 353 7.24 4.65 -8.94
C SER A 353 7.02 6.15 -9.03
N ILE A 354 7.67 6.83 -9.98
CA ILE A 354 7.55 8.30 -10.15
C ILE A 354 6.12 8.67 -10.58
N VAL A 355 5.53 7.94 -11.53
CA VAL A 355 4.13 8.10 -11.98
C VAL A 355 3.15 8.01 -10.81
N ALA A 356 3.37 7.10 -9.85
CA ALA A 356 2.53 7.01 -8.67
C ALA A 356 2.53 8.30 -7.82
N PHE A 357 3.68 8.96 -7.67
CA PHE A 357 3.76 10.24 -6.94
C PHE A 357 3.18 11.43 -7.71
N VAL A 358 3.25 11.44 -9.05
CA VAL A 358 2.50 12.41 -9.85
C VAL A 358 0.99 12.19 -9.68
N CYS A 359 0.52 10.93 -9.72
CA CYS A 359 -0.88 10.60 -9.50
C CYS A 359 -1.37 11.03 -8.11
N ILE A 360 -0.58 10.77 -7.05
CA ILE A 360 -0.88 11.25 -5.70
C ILE A 360 -0.95 12.79 -5.66
N LYS A 361 -0.01 13.49 -6.32
CA LYS A 361 0.00 14.96 -6.40
C LYS A 361 -1.26 15.52 -7.10
N GLU A 362 -1.67 14.94 -8.23
CA GLU A 362 -2.84 15.45 -8.97
C GLU A 362 -4.15 15.16 -8.23
N GLU A 363 -4.24 14.02 -7.54
CA GLU A 363 -5.38 13.69 -6.67
C GLU A 363 -5.44 14.58 -5.42
N ALA A 364 -4.29 14.93 -4.83
CA ALA A 364 -4.21 15.89 -3.73
C ALA A 364 -4.59 17.32 -4.16
N ASP A 365 -4.12 17.78 -5.33
CA ASP A 365 -4.49 19.10 -5.91
C ASP A 365 -5.99 19.16 -6.22
N LEU A 366 -6.58 18.06 -6.70
CA LEU A 366 -8.02 17.94 -6.88
C LEU A 366 -8.79 18.04 -5.55
N MET A 367 -8.36 17.32 -4.50
CA MET A 367 -8.97 17.41 -3.16
C MET A 367 -8.86 18.83 -2.58
N CYS A 368 -7.69 19.47 -2.66
CA CYS A 368 -7.48 20.86 -2.27
C CYS A 368 -8.50 21.78 -2.95
N GLU A 369 -8.69 21.64 -4.26
CA GLU A 369 -9.53 22.53 -5.04
C GLU A 369 -11.03 22.31 -4.77
N LEU A 370 -11.46 21.06 -4.54
CA LEU A 370 -12.81 20.73 -4.09
C LEU A 370 -13.10 21.40 -2.73
N LEU A 371 -12.19 21.25 -1.76
CA LEU A 371 -12.33 21.82 -0.41
C LEU A 371 -12.42 23.36 -0.43
N LYS A 372 -11.57 24.03 -1.23
CA LYS A 372 -11.64 25.50 -1.44
C LYS A 372 -12.99 25.95 -2.00
N HIS A 373 -13.63 25.13 -2.84
CA HIS A 373 -14.94 25.39 -3.41
C HIS A 373 -16.11 24.92 -2.52
N GLY A 374 -15.85 24.57 -1.26
CA GLY A 374 -16.87 24.24 -0.26
C GLY A 374 -17.33 22.78 -0.24
N ALA A 375 -16.61 21.87 -0.90
CA ALA A 375 -16.82 20.44 -0.70
C ALA A 375 -16.54 20.03 0.75
N LYS A 376 -17.25 19.00 1.24
CA LYS A 376 -16.98 18.40 2.55
C LYS A 376 -15.99 17.24 2.40
N PRO A 377 -15.16 16.93 3.41
CA PRO A 377 -14.30 15.74 3.37
C PRO A 377 -15.04 14.43 3.05
N SER A 378 -16.31 14.34 3.43
CA SER A 378 -17.21 13.20 3.16
C SER A 378 -17.64 13.04 1.69
N ASP A 379 -17.44 14.04 0.82
CA ASP A 379 -18.00 14.04 -0.53
C ASP A 379 -17.33 12.98 -1.43
N ASP A 380 -18.12 12.29 -2.25
CA ASP A 380 -17.71 11.10 -3.01
C ASP A 380 -16.43 11.28 -3.82
N ILE A 381 -16.20 12.46 -4.39
CA ILE A 381 -15.01 12.74 -5.21
C ILE A 381 -13.76 12.87 -4.32
N ILE A 382 -13.87 13.49 -3.14
CA ILE A 382 -12.76 13.58 -2.16
C ILE A 382 -12.48 12.18 -1.58
N GLN A 383 -13.53 11.43 -1.25
CA GLN A 383 -13.40 10.06 -0.79
C GLN A 383 -12.72 9.17 -1.85
N LEU A 384 -13.11 9.29 -3.12
CA LEU A 384 -12.49 8.59 -4.26
C LEU A 384 -11.01 8.97 -4.41
N SER A 385 -10.68 10.26 -4.35
CA SER A 385 -9.29 10.74 -4.42
C SER A 385 -8.42 10.18 -3.29
N SER A 386 -8.92 10.15 -2.05
CA SER A 386 -8.26 9.49 -0.91
C SER A 386 -8.00 7.99 -1.18
N VAL A 387 -8.99 7.25 -1.71
CA VAL A 387 -8.77 5.83 -2.07
C VAL A 387 -7.73 5.69 -3.18
N ILE A 388 -7.75 6.55 -4.20
CA ILE A 388 -6.79 6.51 -5.32
C ILE A 388 -5.37 6.80 -4.83
N ARG A 389 -5.16 7.84 -4.00
CA ARG A 389 -3.86 8.17 -3.38
C ARG A 389 -3.26 6.96 -2.67
N MET A 390 -4.04 6.30 -1.81
CA MET A 390 -3.58 5.14 -1.05
C MET A 390 -3.38 3.90 -1.93
N CYS A 391 -4.19 3.74 -2.98
CA CYS A 391 -4.01 2.70 -3.99
C CYS A 391 -2.69 2.88 -4.75
N ALA A 392 -2.42 4.10 -5.23
CA ALA A 392 -1.18 4.47 -5.90
C ALA A 392 0.03 4.23 -4.99
N LEU A 393 -0.03 4.68 -3.73
CA LEU A 393 1.01 4.49 -2.71
C LEU A 393 1.34 3.00 -2.43
N SER A 394 0.34 2.12 -2.60
CA SER A 394 0.49 0.67 -2.47
C SER A 394 1.20 0.04 -3.67
N LEU A 395 1.06 0.66 -4.84
CA LEU A 395 1.57 0.17 -6.12
C LEU A 395 3.01 0.63 -6.41
N VAL A 396 3.46 1.71 -5.75
CA VAL A 396 4.84 2.24 -5.79
C VAL A 396 5.93 1.17 -5.80
N TYR A 397 5.80 0.12 -4.98
CA TYR A 397 6.83 -0.91 -4.82
C TYR A 397 6.54 -2.22 -5.57
N LEU A 398 5.53 -2.26 -6.46
CA LEU A 398 5.34 -3.41 -7.34
C LEU A 398 6.48 -3.50 -8.35
N ARG A 399 6.96 -4.73 -8.57
CA ARG A 399 7.85 -5.08 -9.67
C ARG A 399 7.07 -5.87 -10.73
N GLU A 400 7.71 -6.08 -11.87
CA GLU A 400 7.21 -6.69 -13.12
C GLU A 400 6.18 -7.85 -12.97
N PRO A 401 5.25 -8.02 -13.92
CA PRO A 401 4.89 -7.13 -15.03
C PRO A 401 3.81 -6.09 -14.66
N GLN A 402 3.18 -6.23 -13.49
CA GLN A 402 1.99 -5.46 -13.12
C GLN A 402 2.29 -3.96 -12.87
N SER A 403 3.56 -3.60 -12.68
CA SER A 403 4.02 -2.21 -12.54
C SER A 403 3.70 -1.32 -13.74
N ILE A 404 3.81 -1.83 -14.97
CA ILE A 404 3.53 -1.05 -16.20
C ILE A 404 2.03 -0.77 -16.31
N ALA A 405 1.19 -1.81 -16.23
CA ALA A 405 -0.26 -1.67 -16.39
C ALA A 405 -0.91 -0.86 -15.24
N SER A 406 -0.36 -0.93 -14.02
CA SER A 406 -0.79 -0.05 -12.92
C SER A 406 -0.35 1.40 -13.12
N ALA A 407 0.88 1.64 -13.61
CA ALA A 407 1.33 2.98 -13.95
C ALA A 407 0.51 3.59 -15.09
N ALA A 408 0.14 2.82 -16.12
CA ALA A 408 -0.78 3.25 -17.17
C ALA A 408 -2.10 3.79 -16.62
N ALA A 409 -2.72 3.04 -15.69
CA ALA A 409 -3.94 3.44 -15.02
C ALA A 409 -3.74 4.72 -14.20
N MET A 410 -2.61 4.85 -13.49
CA MET A 410 -2.25 6.06 -12.72
C MET A 410 -2.05 7.30 -13.59
N VAL A 411 -1.40 7.19 -14.76
CA VAL A 411 -1.30 8.31 -15.73
C VAL A 411 -2.70 8.76 -16.17
N GLY A 412 -3.55 7.81 -16.56
CA GLY A 412 -4.92 8.10 -16.98
C GLY A 412 -5.75 8.80 -15.90
N MET A 413 -5.72 8.29 -14.66
CA MET A 413 -6.43 8.93 -13.54
C MET A 413 -5.91 10.32 -13.22
N ALA A 414 -4.60 10.51 -13.21
CA ALA A 414 -3.97 11.79 -12.89
C ALA A 414 -4.31 12.86 -13.94
N ASN A 415 -4.32 12.49 -15.23
CA ASN A 415 -4.78 13.38 -16.30
C ASN A 415 -6.25 13.78 -16.12
N GLU A 416 -7.13 12.85 -15.75
CA GLU A 416 -8.53 13.17 -15.46
C GLU A 416 -8.72 14.01 -14.19
N ALA A 417 -7.95 13.74 -13.13
CA ALA A 417 -7.98 14.53 -11.90
C ALA A 417 -7.51 15.97 -12.15
N LYS A 418 -6.43 16.14 -12.93
CA LYS A 418 -5.94 17.43 -13.39
C LYS A 418 -6.98 18.16 -14.25
N ARG A 419 -7.62 17.49 -15.22
CA ARG A 419 -8.71 18.10 -16.03
C ARG A 419 -9.86 18.63 -15.17
N MET A 420 -10.26 17.88 -14.15
CA MET A 420 -11.29 18.31 -13.18
C MET A 420 -10.81 19.52 -12.35
N CYS A 421 -9.56 19.49 -11.88
CA CYS A 421 -8.95 20.57 -11.10
C CYS A 421 -8.81 21.88 -11.92
N ASP A 422 -8.26 21.79 -13.13
CA ASP A 422 -8.10 22.91 -14.07
C ASP A 422 -9.44 23.50 -14.50
N TRP A 423 -10.50 22.68 -14.59
CA TRP A 423 -11.86 23.15 -14.86
C TRP A 423 -12.42 23.96 -13.69
N MET A 424 -12.29 23.48 -12.44
CA MET A 424 -12.74 24.25 -11.27
C MET A 424 -11.99 25.57 -11.13
N LYS A 425 -10.66 25.56 -11.29
CA LYS A 425 -9.82 26.76 -11.26
C LYS A 425 -10.20 27.80 -12.32
N ARG A 426 -10.72 27.37 -13.49
CA ARG A 426 -11.17 28.25 -14.58
C ARG A 426 -12.59 28.77 -14.39
N GLU A 427 -13.50 27.88 -14.00
CA GLU A 427 -14.94 28.17 -13.94
C GLU A 427 -15.40 28.71 -12.58
N ASN A 428 -14.56 28.60 -11.55
CA ASN A 428 -14.83 28.96 -10.16
C ASN A 428 -16.13 28.32 -9.63
N LYS A 429 -16.30 27.02 -9.92
CA LYS A 429 -17.52 26.22 -9.64
C LYS A 429 -17.14 24.85 -9.07
N LEU A 430 -17.88 24.42 -8.04
CA LEU A 430 -17.71 23.11 -7.44
C LEU A 430 -18.17 21.98 -8.37
N ILE A 431 -17.38 20.90 -8.45
CA ILE A 431 -17.77 19.64 -9.08
C ILE A 431 -18.51 18.75 -8.07
N THR A 432 -19.78 18.50 -8.34
CA THR A 432 -20.65 17.45 -7.77
C THR A 432 -20.71 16.20 -8.68
N LEU A 433 -21.50 15.17 -8.35
CA LEU A 433 -21.80 14.04 -9.27
C LEU A 433 -23.13 14.20 -10.01
N SER A 434 -23.63 15.45 -10.15
CA SER A 434 -24.93 15.76 -10.76
C SER A 434 -24.94 15.59 -12.29
N LEU A 435 -26.09 15.15 -12.84
CA LEU A 435 -26.39 15.16 -14.28
C LEU A 435 -26.36 16.57 -14.92
N SER A 436 -26.40 17.63 -14.11
CA SER A 436 -26.33 19.03 -14.58
C SER A 436 -24.93 19.49 -15.01
N GLN A 437 -23.95 18.59 -15.03
CA GLN A 437 -22.56 18.92 -15.35
C GLN A 437 -22.18 18.79 -16.83
N PRO A 438 -21.07 19.45 -17.25
CA PRO A 438 -20.40 19.11 -18.49
C PRO A 438 -20.11 17.60 -18.54
N ARG A 439 -20.60 16.93 -19.60
CA ARG A 439 -20.46 15.46 -19.80
C ARG A 439 -19.01 14.97 -19.67
N GLU A 440 -18.03 15.83 -19.94
CA GLU A 440 -16.61 15.52 -19.82
C GLU A 440 -16.12 15.29 -18.40
N LEU A 441 -16.67 15.99 -17.40
CA LEU A 441 -16.29 15.82 -15.98
C LEU A 441 -16.89 14.54 -15.40
N TYR A 442 -18.12 14.22 -15.79
CA TYR A 442 -18.74 12.93 -15.49
C TYR A 442 -17.92 11.77 -16.08
N ARG A 443 -17.42 11.92 -17.32
CA ARG A 443 -16.47 10.98 -17.93
C ARG A 443 -15.16 10.87 -17.13
N SER A 444 -14.61 11.98 -16.64
CA SER A 444 -13.42 11.98 -15.77
C SER A 444 -13.63 11.16 -14.49
N CYS A 445 -14.78 11.34 -13.82
CA CYS A 445 -15.16 10.55 -12.64
C CYS A 445 -15.27 9.05 -12.97
N LEU A 446 -15.91 8.71 -14.10
CA LEU A 446 -16.08 7.32 -14.54
C LEU A 446 -14.74 6.64 -14.88
N ILE A 447 -13.85 7.33 -15.61
CA ILE A 447 -12.50 6.84 -15.92
C ILE A 447 -11.73 6.59 -14.63
N ARG A 448 -11.73 7.52 -13.68
CA ARG A 448 -11.04 7.38 -12.38
C ARG A 448 -11.58 6.20 -11.57
N MET A 449 -12.90 6.05 -11.48
CA MET A 449 -13.52 4.90 -10.81
C MET A 449 -13.14 3.55 -11.48
N LYS A 450 -13.14 3.49 -12.81
CA LYS A 450 -12.82 2.25 -13.57
C LYS A 450 -11.33 1.92 -13.54
N ALA A 451 -10.45 2.91 -13.54
CA ALA A 451 -9.01 2.71 -13.33
C ALA A 451 -8.70 2.25 -11.89
N LEU A 452 -9.45 2.72 -10.89
CA LEU A 452 -9.37 2.20 -9.53
C LEU A 452 -9.82 0.73 -9.44
N ASP A 453 -10.85 0.30 -10.20
CA ASP A 453 -11.24 -1.12 -10.30
C ASP A 453 -10.05 -1.99 -10.77
N VAL A 454 -9.36 -1.51 -11.81
CA VAL A 454 -8.19 -2.15 -12.45
C VAL A 454 -7.02 -2.26 -11.46
N MET A 455 -6.67 -1.16 -10.79
CA MET A 455 -5.58 -1.14 -9.80
C MET A 455 -5.87 -1.98 -8.55
N THR A 456 -7.12 -1.97 -8.05
CA THR A 456 -7.53 -2.80 -6.90
C THR A 456 -7.44 -4.29 -7.23
N ARG A 457 -7.78 -4.68 -8.48
CA ARG A 457 -7.61 -6.07 -8.97
C ARG A 457 -6.13 -6.49 -9.02
N MET A 458 -5.24 -5.62 -9.50
CA MET A 458 -3.78 -5.87 -9.51
C MET A 458 -3.23 -6.03 -8.08
N LEU A 459 -3.55 -5.11 -7.18
CA LEU A 459 -3.18 -5.20 -5.76
C LEU A 459 -3.64 -6.51 -5.12
N HIS A 460 -4.91 -6.88 -5.30
CA HIS A 460 -5.39 -8.16 -4.77
C HIS A 460 -4.60 -9.34 -5.36
N GLY A 461 -4.32 -9.31 -6.67
CA GLY A 461 -3.50 -10.30 -7.36
C GLY A 461 -2.11 -10.47 -6.76
N CYS A 462 -1.41 -9.36 -6.47
CA CYS A 462 -0.06 -9.38 -5.92
C CYS A 462 0.02 -9.87 -4.46
N PHE A 463 -0.95 -9.52 -3.62
CA PHE A 463 -0.84 -9.72 -2.17
C PHE A 463 -1.57 -10.96 -1.63
N PHE A 464 -2.62 -11.43 -2.33
CA PHE A 464 -3.54 -12.43 -1.81
C PHE A 464 -3.79 -13.64 -2.73
N SER A 465 -3.39 -13.61 -4.01
CA SER A 465 -3.52 -14.79 -4.88
C SER A 465 -2.51 -15.88 -4.52
N SER A 466 -3.00 -17.09 -4.23
CA SER A 466 -2.18 -18.26 -3.98
C SER A 466 -1.78 -18.96 -5.29
N SER A 467 -0.73 -18.49 -5.96
CA SER A 467 -0.16 -19.21 -7.11
C SER A 467 1.37 -19.23 -7.11
N LYS A 468 1.90 -20.38 -6.65
CA LYS A 468 3.29 -20.88 -6.82
C LYS A 468 4.42 -19.97 -6.29
N GLN A 469 5.26 -20.55 -5.43
CA GLN A 469 6.59 -20.01 -5.17
C GLN A 469 7.34 -19.90 -6.50
N ASN A 470 7.77 -18.69 -6.88
CA ASN A 470 8.76 -18.54 -7.93
C ASN A 470 10.07 -19.11 -7.40
N THR A 471 10.42 -20.32 -7.87
CA THR A 471 11.74 -20.91 -7.64
C THR A 471 12.78 -20.02 -8.30
N VAL A 472 13.41 -19.15 -7.51
CA VAL A 472 14.47 -18.26 -7.99
C VAL A 472 15.65 -19.12 -8.43
N ARG A 473 15.81 -19.28 -9.75
CA ARG A 473 17.09 -19.72 -10.33
C ARG A 473 18.07 -18.57 -10.18
N THR A 474 18.81 -18.54 -9.07
CA THR A 474 20.02 -17.73 -8.96
C THR A 474 21.05 -18.26 -9.96
N ALA A 475 21.19 -17.58 -11.10
CA ALA A 475 22.36 -17.71 -11.94
C ALA A 475 23.55 -17.09 -11.20
N ALA A 476 24.35 -17.93 -10.53
CA ALA A 476 25.59 -17.50 -9.90
C ALA A 476 26.69 -17.46 -10.96
N THR A 477 27.08 -16.25 -11.37
CA THR A 477 28.23 -16.04 -12.25
C THR A 477 29.52 -16.08 -11.43
N SER A 478 30.36 -17.09 -11.66
CA SER A 478 31.77 -17.07 -11.22
C SER A 478 32.64 -17.90 -12.17
N GLY A 479 33.54 -17.23 -12.91
CA GLY A 479 34.75 -17.88 -13.44
C GLY A 479 35.77 -18.07 -12.31
N HIS A 480 36.94 -18.69 -12.52
CA HIS A 480 37.50 -19.30 -13.74
C HIS A 480 38.39 -20.50 -13.29
N PRO A 481 39.36 -21.09 -14.05
CA PRO A 481 39.63 -22.53 -14.00
C PRO A 481 40.86 -22.91 -13.13
N ASN A 482 40.98 -24.19 -12.76
CA ASN A 482 42.20 -25.00 -12.91
C ASN A 482 42.10 -26.41 -12.28
N ALA A 483 43.01 -27.30 -12.71
CA ALA A 483 43.33 -28.64 -12.22
C ALA A 483 42.44 -29.84 -12.66
N LEU A 484 43.09 -30.79 -13.33
CA LEU A 484 42.69 -32.18 -13.59
C LEU A 484 43.23 -33.10 -12.44
N PRO A 485 43.23 -34.44 -12.52
CA PRO A 485 42.17 -35.32 -11.99
C PRO A 485 42.74 -36.39 -11.01
N GLU A 486 42.11 -37.58 -10.97
CA GLU A 486 42.42 -38.85 -10.25
C GLU A 486 41.44 -39.15 -9.10
N GLU A 487 40.54 -40.13 -9.24
CA GLU A 487 40.66 -41.60 -9.10
C GLU A 487 40.05 -42.07 -7.76
N GLY A 488 39.43 -43.25 -7.76
CA GLY A 488 38.74 -43.80 -6.58
C GLY A 488 37.53 -44.66 -6.95
N ALA A 489 37.77 -45.95 -7.21
CA ALA A 489 36.77 -46.86 -7.76
C ALA A 489 35.92 -47.60 -6.68
N SER A 490 34.70 -47.99 -7.09
CA SER A 490 33.90 -49.12 -6.55
C SER A 490 33.37 -48.98 -5.09
N SER A 491 32.32 -49.67 -4.62
CA SER A 491 31.60 -50.85 -5.15
C SER A 491 30.16 -50.96 -4.59
N GLN A 492 29.31 -51.71 -5.31
CA GLN A 492 28.13 -52.47 -4.82
C GLN A 492 26.88 -51.73 -4.27
N ALA A 493 25.69 -52.35 -4.22
CA ALA A 493 24.90 -53.10 -5.22
C ALA A 493 23.58 -53.61 -4.58
N SER A 494 22.53 -53.82 -5.40
CA SER A 494 21.34 -54.65 -5.11
C SER A 494 20.31 -54.08 -4.10
N SER A 495 19.03 -54.47 -4.11
CA SER A 495 17.99 -54.52 -5.18
C SER A 495 16.64 -54.91 -4.51
N LYS A 496 15.49 -54.50 -5.08
CA LYS A 496 14.32 -55.37 -5.34
C LYS A 496 13.09 -54.60 -5.87
N THR A 497 12.24 -55.35 -6.57
CA THR A 497 11.22 -54.91 -7.53
C THR A 497 9.77 -55.00 -7.02
N ARG A 498 8.85 -54.31 -7.71
CA ARG A 498 7.38 -54.45 -7.58
C ARG A 498 6.87 -55.83 -8.07
N PRO A 499 5.57 -56.14 -7.85
CA PRO A 499 4.65 -56.11 -9.02
C PRO A 499 3.22 -55.56 -8.74
N ILE A 500 2.38 -55.56 -9.78
CA ILE A 500 0.97 -55.10 -9.86
C ILE A 500 0.08 -56.30 -10.31
N PRO A 501 -1.21 -56.37 -9.94
CA PRO A 501 -2.25 -56.83 -10.90
C PRO A 501 -3.54 -55.95 -10.89
N SER A 502 -4.61 -56.39 -11.57
CA SER A 502 -5.61 -55.49 -12.20
C SER A 502 -7.00 -56.11 -12.49
N ALA A 503 -7.89 -55.32 -13.11
CA ALA A 503 -9.17 -55.65 -13.79
C ALA A 503 -10.50 -55.50 -13.00
N GLY A 504 -11.60 -55.17 -13.72
CA GLY A 504 -12.96 -54.81 -13.22
C GLY A 504 -13.98 -55.98 -13.22
N PRO A 505 -15.32 -55.79 -13.49
CA PRO A 505 -16.05 -54.67 -14.09
C PRO A 505 -17.35 -54.20 -13.35
N SER A 506 -18.15 -53.30 -13.96
CA SER A 506 -19.43 -52.71 -13.45
C SER A 506 -20.68 -53.58 -13.69
N PRO A 507 -21.86 -53.30 -13.06
CA PRO A 507 -22.87 -52.44 -13.73
C PRO A 507 -23.90 -51.64 -12.86
N ILE A 508 -24.37 -50.53 -13.45
CA ILE A 508 -25.70 -49.86 -13.44
C ILE A 508 -26.76 -50.28 -12.38
N ARG A 509 -27.32 -49.28 -11.65
CA ARG A 509 -28.79 -49.16 -11.47
C ARG A 509 -29.29 -47.73 -11.19
N LEU A 510 -30.10 -47.20 -12.11
CA LEU A 510 -30.96 -46.03 -11.92
C LEU A 510 -32.20 -46.38 -11.08
N LYS A 511 -32.73 -45.42 -10.33
CA LYS A 511 -34.17 -45.34 -10.00
C LYS A 511 -34.65 -43.90 -10.15
N LEU A 512 -35.60 -43.70 -11.06
CA LEU A 512 -36.45 -42.52 -11.07
C LEU A 512 -37.50 -42.62 -9.95
N ALA A 513 -37.91 -41.47 -9.43
CA ALA A 513 -39.25 -41.26 -8.93
C ALA A 513 -39.70 -39.85 -9.35
N GLN A 514 -40.69 -39.78 -10.25
CA GLN A 514 -41.46 -38.56 -10.55
C GLN A 514 -42.81 -38.63 -9.83
N ASN A 515 -43.52 -37.50 -9.86
CA ASN A 515 -44.85 -37.20 -9.29
C ASN A 515 -44.80 -36.61 -7.86
N GLY A 516 -45.51 -35.51 -7.55
CA GLY A 516 -46.50 -34.79 -8.37
C GLY A 516 -46.76 -33.34 -7.95
N LYS A 517 -47.65 -32.68 -8.70
CA LYS A 517 -47.96 -31.24 -8.67
C LYS A 517 -48.91 -30.85 -7.51
N SER A 518 -48.69 -29.67 -6.92
CA SER A 518 -49.71 -28.62 -6.62
C SER A 518 -48.93 -27.39 -6.11
N SER A 519 -48.93 -26.20 -6.69
CA SER A 519 -50.03 -25.27 -7.07
C SER A 519 -50.84 -24.78 -5.86
N TYR A 520 -50.55 -23.54 -5.43
CA TYR A 520 -51.42 -22.38 -5.10
C TYR A 520 -50.44 -21.21 -4.80
N LYS A 521 -50.48 -20.06 -5.51
CA LYS A 521 -51.28 -18.84 -5.18
C LYS A 521 -51.24 -18.48 -3.69
N MET A 522 -50.92 -17.25 -3.29
CA MET A 522 -51.16 -15.96 -3.97
C MET A 522 -50.01 -14.97 -3.74
#